data_AF-A0A9E4RFV7-F1
#
_entry.id   AF-A0A9E4RFV7-F1
#
_cell.length_a   1.000
_cell.length_b   1.000
_cell.length_c   1.000
_cell.angle_alpha   90.00
_cell.angle_beta   90.00
_cell.angle_gamma   90.00
#
_symmetry.space_group_name_H-M   'P 1'
#
loop_
_entity.id
_entity.type
_entity.pdbx_description
1 polymer ?
#
loop_
_entity_poly.entity_id
_entity_poly.type
_entity_poly.pdbx_seq_one_letter_code
_entity_poly.pdbx_strand_id
1 'polypeptide(L)'
;FNLDGDTIRMRAADDLGGCASILAALERLVADSVETDFYAVFTRAEEGGLHGARLMAEAGTLPRDTLVVSVETSSIIPGIAQGEGPIVRTGDRVYTFDADAEQVFHVARESIIGRNPDFKSQRQLMSAGGCEATAFAVFGYKVTGLAYALGNWHNATTSIPDPEGGVDSEYISLSDYLGGVALIAEAAVSVAQRNDSATRRRIRDIPDDIRRRLMDTADA
;
A
#
# COMPACT_ATOMS: atom_id res chain seq x y z
N PHE A 1 -7.35 -15.70 14.74
CA PHE A 1 -8.35 -15.05 13.87
C PHE A 1 -9.43 -16.06 13.52
N ASN A 2 -10.59 -15.61 13.09
CA ASN A 2 -11.67 -16.46 12.58
C ASN A 2 -12.00 -16.04 11.15
N LEU A 3 -12.29 -17.03 10.29
CA LEU A 3 -12.86 -16.78 8.98
C LEU A 3 -14.39 -16.83 9.10
N ASP A 4 -15.05 -15.78 8.66
CA ASP A 4 -16.51 -15.63 8.64
C ASP A 4 -16.93 -15.30 7.20
N GLY A 5 -17.19 -16.36 6.42
CA GLY A 5 -17.36 -16.24 4.97
C GLY A 5 -16.12 -15.62 4.32
N ASP A 6 -16.32 -14.51 3.61
CA ASP A 6 -15.27 -13.76 2.91
C ASP A 6 -14.58 -12.70 3.81
N THR A 7 -14.77 -12.79 5.13
CA THR A 7 -14.24 -11.82 6.10
C THR A 7 -13.26 -12.48 7.07
N ILE A 8 -12.12 -11.85 7.29
CA ILE A 8 -11.19 -12.18 8.37
C ILE A 8 -11.57 -11.33 9.58
N ARG A 9 -11.93 -11.98 10.69
CA ARG A 9 -12.22 -11.32 11.97
C ARG A 9 -11.12 -11.60 13.00
N MET A 10 -10.64 -10.56 13.66
CA MET A 10 -9.68 -10.68 14.75
C MET A 10 -9.67 -9.45 15.66
N ARG A 11 -9.02 -9.55 16.82
CA ARG A 11 -8.99 -8.43 17.78
C ARG A 11 -8.02 -7.31 17.41
N ALA A 12 -6.99 -7.63 16.64
CA ALA A 12 -5.89 -6.71 16.32
C ALA A 12 -5.49 -6.87 14.85
N ALA A 13 -6.46 -6.74 13.95
CA ALA A 13 -6.17 -6.67 12.52
C ALA A 13 -5.29 -5.45 12.24
N ASP A 14 -5.53 -4.36 12.99
CA ASP A 14 -4.64 -3.22 13.13
C ASP A 14 -3.53 -3.53 14.18
N ASP A 15 -2.26 -3.79 13.82
CA ASP A 15 -1.75 -4.00 12.46
C ASP A 15 -1.14 -5.40 12.25
N LEU A 16 -1.65 -6.42 12.96
CA LEU A 16 -1.18 -7.79 12.72
C LEU A 16 -1.62 -8.31 11.34
N GLY A 17 -2.65 -7.73 10.73
CA GLY A 17 -3.04 -7.98 9.35
C GLY A 17 -1.94 -7.55 8.37
N GLY A 18 -1.41 -6.34 8.51
CA GLY A 18 -0.25 -5.88 7.73
C GLY A 18 1.00 -6.72 7.98
N CYS A 19 1.28 -7.04 9.25
CA CYS A 19 2.42 -7.89 9.59
C CYS A 19 2.34 -9.29 8.92
N ALA A 20 1.17 -9.91 8.98
CA ALA A 20 0.95 -11.23 8.40
C ALA A 20 1.07 -11.20 6.87
N SER A 21 0.64 -10.11 6.21
CA SER A 21 0.74 -10.03 4.76
C SER A 21 2.17 -9.82 4.27
N ILE A 22 2.99 -9.08 5.01
CA ILE A 22 4.44 -8.97 4.76
C ILE A 22 5.10 -10.34 4.85
N LEU A 23 4.81 -11.11 5.91
CA LEU A 23 5.37 -12.45 6.09
C LEU A 23 4.92 -13.41 5.00
N ALA A 24 3.64 -13.38 4.62
CA ALA A 24 3.12 -14.22 3.55
C ALA A 24 3.72 -13.87 2.18
N ALA A 25 3.99 -12.58 1.92
CA ALA A 25 4.69 -12.16 0.71
C ALA A 25 6.15 -12.66 0.72
N LEU A 26 6.85 -12.51 1.85
CA LEU A 26 8.21 -13.02 2.01
C LEU A 26 8.29 -14.54 1.80
N GLU A 27 7.34 -15.30 2.34
CA GLU A 27 7.25 -16.75 2.15
C GLU A 27 7.14 -17.10 0.65
N ARG A 28 6.31 -16.38 -0.12
CA ARG A 28 6.20 -16.57 -1.57
C ARG A 28 7.50 -16.26 -2.30
N LEU A 29 8.14 -15.14 -1.98
CA LEU A 29 9.41 -14.75 -2.60
C LEU A 29 10.51 -15.79 -2.36
N VAL A 30 10.56 -16.36 -1.16
CA VAL A 30 11.51 -17.44 -0.81
C VAL A 30 11.17 -18.72 -1.56
N ALA A 31 9.89 -19.13 -1.58
CA ALA A 31 9.44 -20.33 -2.28
C ALA A 31 9.74 -20.27 -3.79
N ASP A 32 9.56 -19.10 -4.39
CA ASP A 32 9.80 -18.85 -5.81
C ASP A 32 11.27 -18.52 -6.12
N SER A 33 12.16 -18.50 -5.11
CA SER A 33 13.59 -18.19 -5.24
C SER A 33 13.85 -16.86 -5.96
N VAL A 34 13.05 -15.83 -5.63
CA VAL A 34 13.16 -14.50 -6.25
C VAL A 34 14.46 -13.84 -5.79
N GLU A 35 15.32 -13.47 -6.74
CA GLU A 35 16.53 -12.68 -6.48
C GLU A 35 16.16 -11.19 -6.32
N THR A 36 15.92 -10.76 -5.09
CA THR A 36 15.60 -9.36 -4.75
C THR A 36 15.98 -9.04 -3.30
N ASP A 37 16.32 -7.78 -3.03
CA ASP A 37 16.52 -7.31 -1.66
C ASP A 37 15.17 -6.93 -1.05
N PHE A 38 14.64 -7.79 -0.17
CA PHE A 38 13.38 -7.57 0.52
C PHE A 38 13.60 -7.50 2.04
N TYR A 39 13.31 -6.34 2.63
CA TYR A 39 13.40 -6.13 4.08
C TYR A 39 12.01 -6.18 4.71
N ALA A 40 11.73 -7.22 5.49
CA ALA A 40 10.55 -7.27 6.35
C ALA A 40 10.86 -6.59 7.69
N VAL A 41 10.21 -5.45 7.96
CA VAL A 41 10.42 -4.63 9.16
C VAL A 41 9.15 -4.62 10.00
N PHE A 42 9.31 -4.87 11.30
CA PHE A 42 8.22 -4.81 12.28
C PHE A 42 8.63 -3.88 13.41
N THR A 43 7.92 -2.78 13.54
CA THR A 43 8.16 -1.73 14.52
C THR A 43 7.20 -1.90 15.71
N ARG A 44 7.40 -1.07 16.73
CA ARG A 44 6.51 -0.99 17.90
C ARG A 44 6.25 0.47 18.21
N ALA A 45 5.20 0.73 18.98
CA ALA A 45 4.80 2.06 19.41
C ALA A 45 4.44 3.01 18.24
N GLU A 46 3.70 2.48 17.27
CA GLU A 46 3.02 3.25 16.22
C GLU A 46 2.00 4.21 16.86
N GLU A 47 1.10 3.67 17.69
CA GLU A 47 0.02 4.39 18.39
C GLU A 47 0.51 5.54 19.31
N GLY A 48 1.79 5.50 19.72
CA GLY A 48 2.41 6.56 20.52
C GLY A 48 2.88 7.77 19.69
N GLY A 49 2.84 7.68 18.36
CA GLY A 49 3.36 8.69 17.44
C GLY A 49 4.50 8.19 16.55
N LEU A 50 4.36 6.98 16.01
CA LEU A 50 5.26 6.33 15.05
C LEU A 50 6.69 6.15 15.60
N HIS A 51 6.84 5.98 16.91
CA HIS A 51 8.15 6.09 17.56
C HIS A 51 9.16 5.04 17.07
N GLY A 52 8.72 3.80 16.86
CA GLY A 52 9.56 2.73 16.33
C GLY A 52 10.11 3.06 14.94
N ALA A 53 9.22 3.40 13.99
CA ALA A 53 9.62 3.80 12.66
C ALA A 53 10.51 5.05 12.64
N ARG A 54 10.21 6.06 13.47
CA ARG A 54 11.02 7.28 13.56
C ARG A 54 12.45 6.98 14.01
N LEU A 55 12.61 6.20 15.07
CA LEU A 55 13.94 5.83 15.58
C LEU A 55 14.71 5.00 14.56
N MET A 56 14.05 4.07 13.86
CA MET A 56 14.70 3.27 12.82
C MET A 56 15.15 4.11 11.62
N ALA A 57 14.30 5.03 11.17
CA ALA A 57 14.58 5.93 10.06
C ALA A 57 15.68 6.94 10.40
N GLU A 58 15.66 7.49 11.61
CA GLU A 58 16.72 8.37 12.14
C GLU A 58 18.07 7.65 12.22
N ALA A 59 18.07 6.40 12.68
CA ALA A 59 19.28 5.59 12.79
C ALA A 59 19.85 5.16 11.43
N GLY A 60 19.11 5.32 10.32
CA GLY A 60 19.55 4.89 8.99
C GLY A 60 19.75 3.38 8.88
N THR A 61 18.91 2.60 9.58
CA THR A 61 19.05 1.13 9.67
C THR A 61 18.89 0.46 8.30
N LEU A 62 18.05 1.03 7.44
CA LEU A 62 17.85 0.57 6.06
C LEU A 62 18.74 1.37 5.10
N PRO A 63 19.26 0.75 4.02
CA PRO A 63 19.95 1.44 2.94
C PRO A 63 19.14 2.63 2.43
N ARG A 64 19.83 3.74 2.11
CA ARG A 64 19.16 5.02 1.85
C ARG A 64 18.26 5.03 0.61
N ASP A 65 18.58 4.17 -0.35
CA ASP A 65 17.86 3.98 -1.60
C ASP A 65 16.74 2.94 -1.51
N THR A 66 16.49 2.37 -0.32
CA THR A 66 15.33 1.49 -0.09
C THR A 66 14.03 2.24 -0.32
N LEU A 67 13.16 1.67 -1.15
CA LEU A 67 11.78 2.10 -1.29
C LEU A 67 10.98 1.53 -0.11
N VAL A 68 10.48 2.39 0.76
CA VAL A 68 9.77 1.96 1.96
C VAL A 68 8.27 1.87 1.68
N VAL A 69 7.67 0.76 2.06
CA VAL A 69 6.23 0.51 1.96
C VAL A 69 5.67 0.32 3.36
N SER A 70 4.89 1.27 3.87
CA SER A 70 4.08 1.04 5.08
C SER A 70 2.91 0.14 4.71
N VAL A 71 2.83 -1.04 5.30
CA VAL A 71 1.66 -1.91 5.18
C VAL A 71 0.86 -1.75 6.45
N GLU A 72 -0.41 -1.38 6.34
CA GLU A 72 -1.24 -0.99 7.48
C GLU A 72 -2.68 -1.49 7.30
N THR A 73 -3.52 -1.25 8.29
CA THR A 73 -4.97 -1.16 8.08
C THR A 73 -5.42 0.31 8.10
N SER A 74 -6.62 0.60 7.59
CA SER A 74 -7.14 1.96 7.62
C SER A 74 -8.64 2.00 7.62
N SER A 75 -9.22 2.96 8.34
CA SER A 75 -10.65 3.22 8.35
C SER A 75 -11.19 3.45 6.93
N ILE A 76 -12.43 3.02 6.71
CA ILE A 76 -13.17 3.24 5.47
C ILE A 76 -13.51 4.72 5.33
N ILE A 77 -13.11 5.33 4.21
CA ILE A 77 -13.41 6.71 3.83
C ILE A 77 -14.15 6.73 2.48
N PRO A 78 -14.80 7.84 2.09
CA PRO A 78 -15.46 7.92 0.78
C PRO A 78 -14.53 7.51 -0.38
N GLY A 79 -15.02 6.61 -1.23
CA GLY A 79 -14.26 6.05 -2.35
C GLY A 79 -13.42 4.81 -2.02
N ILE A 80 -13.40 4.38 -0.76
CA ILE A 80 -12.81 3.10 -0.33
C ILE A 80 -13.91 2.14 0.09
N ALA A 81 -13.79 0.87 -0.31
CA ALA A 81 -14.70 -0.20 0.10
C ALA A 81 -13.93 -1.50 0.36
N GLN A 82 -14.44 -2.32 1.28
CA GLN A 82 -13.97 -3.70 1.43
C GLN A 82 -14.43 -4.55 0.23
N GLY A 83 -13.59 -5.48 -0.21
CA GLY A 83 -13.85 -6.36 -1.35
C GLY A 83 -13.49 -5.76 -2.71
N GLU A 84 -13.05 -4.50 -2.74
CA GLU A 84 -12.57 -3.81 -3.95
C GLU A 84 -11.04 -3.83 -4.07
N GLY A 85 -10.37 -4.69 -3.30
CA GLY A 85 -8.94 -4.91 -3.31
C GLY A 85 -8.16 -4.07 -2.30
N PRO A 86 -6.87 -4.37 -2.07
CA PRO A 86 -6.02 -3.60 -1.19
C PRO A 86 -5.85 -2.16 -1.72
N ILE A 87 -5.56 -1.23 -0.82
CA ILE A 87 -5.48 0.20 -1.11
C ILE A 87 -4.02 0.59 -1.25
N VAL A 88 -3.60 1.00 -2.45
CA VAL A 88 -2.33 1.70 -2.66
C VAL A 88 -2.47 3.13 -2.13
N ARG A 89 -1.76 3.43 -1.04
CA ARG A 89 -1.79 4.73 -0.39
C ARG A 89 -0.89 5.70 -1.15
N THR A 90 -1.47 6.81 -1.59
CA THR A 90 -0.72 7.90 -2.26
C THR A 90 -0.23 8.94 -1.26
N GLY A 91 -0.54 8.75 0.01
CA GLY A 91 -0.32 9.68 1.10
C GLY A 91 -1.23 9.37 2.28
N ASP A 92 -1.04 10.14 3.34
CA ASP A 92 -1.80 10.07 4.57
C ASP A 92 -2.25 11.48 5.02
N ARG A 93 -2.74 11.61 6.26
CA ARG A 93 -3.15 12.91 6.83
C ARG A 93 -2.03 13.96 6.86
N VAL A 94 -0.77 13.55 6.86
CA VAL A 94 0.40 14.40 7.12
C VAL A 94 1.22 14.63 5.85
N TYR A 95 1.37 13.61 5.00
CA TYR A 95 2.33 13.63 3.90
C TYR A 95 1.77 13.03 2.61
N THR A 96 2.14 13.60 1.47
CA THR A 96 1.92 12.98 0.14
C THR A 96 3.13 12.13 -0.22
N PHE A 97 2.90 10.90 -0.64
CA PHE A 97 3.96 9.92 -0.86
C PHE A 97 4.65 10.06 -2.22
N ASP A 98 5.79 9.38 -2.35
CA ASP A 98 6.69 9.51 -3.49
C ASP A 98 6.15 8.74 -4.70
N ALA A 99 6.08 9.42 -5.85
CA ALA A 99 5.53 8.85 -7.07
C ALA A 99 6.38 7.72 -7.67
N ASP A 100 7.70 7.68 -7.40
CA ASP A 100 8.61 6.61 -7.80
C ASP A 100 8.46 5.39 -6.88
N ALA A 101 8.31 5.60 -5.57
CA ALA A 101 7.98 4.51 -4.65
C ALA A 101 6.62 3.88 -4.99
N GLU A 102 5.59 4.68 -5.28
CA GLU A 102 4.27 4.18 -5.66
C GLU A 102 4.30 3.32 -6.95
N GLN A 103 5.25 3.57 -7.87
CA GLN A 103 5.31 2.81 -9.12
C GLN A 103 5.47 1.31 -8.93
N VAL A 104 6.10 0.86 -7.84
CA VAL A 104 6.30 -0.58 -7.60
C VAL A 104 4.96 -1.32 -7.57
N PHE A 105 3.91 -0.68 -7.05
CA PHE A 105 2.57 -1.24 -7.06
C PHE A 105 1.85 -1.07 -8.40
N HIS A 106 2.15 -0.01 -9.16
CA HIS A 106 1.56 0.17 -10.49
C HIS A 106 2.05 -0.90 -11.47
N VAL A 107 3.37 -1.16 -11.53
CA VAL A 107 3.92 -2.23 -12.39
C VAL A 107 3.49 -3.61 -11.92
N ALA A 108 3.45 -3.84 -10.60
CA ALA A 108 2.97 -5.09 -10.04
C ALA A 108 1.50 -5.36 -10.40
N ARG A 109 0.65 -4.35 -10.25
CA ARG A 109 -0.76 -4.42 -10.62
C ARG A 109 -0.93 -4.71 -12.11
N GLU A 110 -0.21 -4.02 -12.99
CA GLU A 110 -0.25 -4.28 -14.45
C GLU A 110 0.13 -5.75 -14.75
N SER A 111 1.19 -6.25 -14.10
CA SER A 111 1.65 -7.64 -14.24
C SER A 111 0.61 -8.67 -13.75
N ILE A 112 0.00 -8.43 -12.59
CA ILE A 112 -1.05 -9.30 -12.04
C ILE A 112 -2.28 -9.30 -12.94
N ILE A 113 -2.75 -8.13 -13.38
CA ILE A 113 -3.93 -8.02 -14.27
C ILE A 113 -3.70 -8.76 -15.59
N GLY A 114 -2.47 -8.75 -16.11
CA GLY A 114 -2.11 -9.53 -17.30
C GLY A 114 -2.31 -11.06 -17.13
N ARG A 115 -2.27 -11.57 -15.90
CA ARG A 115 -2.51 -12.98 -15.56
C ARG A 115 -3.90 -13.24 -14.98
N ASN A 116 -4.49 -12.25 -14.31
CA ASN A 116 -5.79 -12.30 -13.66
C ASN A 116 -6.55 -10.98 -13.92
N PRO A 117 -7.36 -10.91 -14.99
CA PRO A 117 -8.11 -9.71 -15.35
C PRO A 117 -9.07 -9.20 -14.27
N ASP A 118 -9.50 -10.05 -13.35
CA ASP A 118 -10.43 -9.72 -12.27
C ASP A 118 -9.73 -9.15 -11.03
N PHE A 119 -8.40 -9.02 -11.04
CA PHE A 119 -7.66 -8.46 -9.91
C PHE A 119 -8.06 -7.00 -9.66
N LYS A 120 -8.40 -6.72 -8.40
CA LYS A 120 -8.77 -5.38 -7.94
C LYS A 120 -7.73 -4.81 -7.01
N SER A 121 -7.59 -3.49 -7.06
CA SER A 121 -6.86 -2.70 -6.09
C SER A 121 -7.40 -1.28 -6.14
N GLN A 122 -7.41 -0.62 -4.98
CA GLN A 122 -7.83 0.76 -4.85
C GLN A 122 -6.58 1.66 -4.79
N ARG A 123 -6.75 2.95 -5.06
CA ARG A 123 -5.66 3.94 -4.95
C ARG A 123 -6.23 5.22 -4.36
N GLN A 124 -5.72 5.65 -3.21
CA GLN A 124 -6.29 6.80 -2.51
C GLN A 124 -5.29 7.46 -1.54
N LEU A 125 -5.47 8.76 -1.30
CA LEU A 125 -4.86 9.46 -0.16
C LEU A 125 -5.69 9.16 1.09
N MET A 126 -5.12 8.43 2.05
CA MET A 126 -5.84 7.99 3.26
C MET A 126 -5.74 9.06 4.36
N SER A 127 -6.63 10.06 4.32
CA SER A 127 -6.54 11.27 5.13
C SER A 127 -7.01 11.14 6.59
N ALA A 128 -7.56 10.00 6.99
CA ALA A 128 -8.08 9.79 8.34
C ALA A 128 -6.98 9.72 9.41
N GLY A 129 -5.80 9.18 9.07
CA GLY A 129 -4.68 8.95 9.99
C GLY A 129 -3.33 9.18 9.34
N GLY A 130 -2.27 9.17 10.15
CA GLY A 130 -0.90 9.03 9.64
C GLY A 130 -0.56 7.55 9.46
N CYS A 131 0.59 7.24 8.88
CA CYS A 131 1.21 5.92 9.01
C CYS A 131 2.74 6.00 9.03
N GLU A 132 3.41 4.87 9.27
CA GLU A 132 4.85 4.84 9.46
C GLU A 132 5.67 5.29 8.23
N ALA A 133 5.11 5.20 7.01
CA ALA A 133 5.71 5.81 5.82
C ALA A 133 6.04 7.30 6.02
N THR A 134 5.19 8.08 6.71
CA THR A 134 5.46 9.49 7.00
C THR A 134 6.71 9.66 7.86
N ALA A 135 6.95 8.75 8.82
CA ALA A 135 8.17 8.79 9.61
C ALA A 135 9.42 8.64 8.72
N PHE A 136 9.44 7.64 7.84
CA PHE A 136 10.54 7.43 6.90
C PHE A 136 10.69 8.58 5.88
N ALA A 137 9.58 9.15 5.40
CA ALA A 137 9.58 10.26 4.45
C ALA A 137 10.28 11.50 5.00
N VAL A 138 10.01 11.87 6.26
CA VAL A 138 10.63 13.02 6.91
C VAL A 138 12.14 12.85 7.03
N PHE A 139 12.62 11.63 7.19
CA PHE A 139 14.04 11.35 7.16
C PHE A 139 14.59 11.23 5.75
N GLY A 140 13.79 11.30 4.69
CA GLY A 140 14.17 11.41 3.28
C GLY A 140 14.31 10.08 2.52
N TYR A 141 13.64 9.03 3.00
CA TYR A 141 13.38 7.83 2.20
C TYR A 141 12.27 8.11 1.18
N LYS A 142 12.28 7.40 0.06
CA LYS A 142 11.13 7.34 -0.83
C LYS A 142 10.14 6.35 -0.27
N VAL A 143 8.90 6.80 -0.08
CA VAL A 143 7.89 6.00 0.60
C VAL A 143 6.60 5.90 -0.20
N THR A 144 5.88 4.81 0.01
CA THR A 144 4.47 4.62 -0.35
C THR A 144 3.81 3.77 0.73
N GLY A 145 2.55 3.39 0.55
CA GLY A 145 1.90 2.48 1.48
C GLY A 145 0.88 1.56 0.83
N LEU A 146 0.55 0.50 1.56
CA LEU A 146 -0.55 -0.41 1.29
C LEU A 146 -1.46 -0.42 2.51
N ALA A 147 -2.77 -0.39 2.31
CA ALA A 147 -3.73 -0.55 3.39
C ALA A 147 -4.82 -1.57 3.07
N TYR A 148 -5.35 -2.17 4.13
CA TYR A 148 -6.59 -2.92 4.09
C TYR A 148 -7.72 -2.07 4.69
N ALA A 149 -8.85 -2.01 4.00
CA ALA A 149 -10.05 -1.34 4.52
C ALA A 149 -10.52 -2.04 5.79
N LEU A 150 -10.48 -1.34 6.92
CA LEU A 150 -10.75 -1.87 8.25
C LEU A 150 -12.16 -1.54 8.71
N GLY A 151 -12.87 -2.56 9.17
CA GLY A 151 -14.08 -2.42 9.97
C GLY A 151 -13.78 -2.53 11.46
N ASN A 152 -14.58 -1.83 12.27
CA ASN A 152 -14.44 -1.72 13.73
C ASN A 152 -13.04 -1.26 14.19
N TRP A 153 -12.52 -0.16 13.64
CA TRP A 153 -11.22 0.39 14.05
C TRP A 153 -11.14 0.55 15.58
N HIS A 154 -10.04 0.07 16.18
CA HIS A 154 -9.86 -0.01 17.64
C HIS A 154 -10.97 -0.78 18.35
N ASN A 155 -11.48 -1.82 17.68
CA ASN A 155 -12.62 -2.65 18.11
C ASN A 155 -13.94 -1.88 18.37
N ALA A 156 -14.06 -0.63 17.94
CA ALA A 156 -15.28 0.15 18.15
C ALA A 156 -16.31 -0.16 17.05
N THR A 157 -17.51 -0.63 17.41
CA THR A 157 -18.56 -0.94 16.41
C THR A 157 -19.09 0.29 15.67
N THR A 158 -18.83 1.49 16.19
CA THR A 158 -19.17 2.77 15.56
C THR A 158 -17.96 3.72 15.58
N SER A 159 -17.74 4.45 16.67
CA SER A 159 -16.59 5.34 16.86
C SER A 159 -16.26 5.49 18.35
N ILE A 160 -15.00 5.84 18.66
CA ILE A 160 -14.52 6.08 20.04
C ILE A 160 -14.87 7.53 20.44
N PRO A 161 -16.16 7.84 20.64
CA PRO A 161 -16.71 8.13 21.97
C PRO A 161 -18.23 7.85 22.07
N ASP A 162 -18.76 7.06 21.14
CA ASP A 162 -20.20 6.91 20.92
C ASP A 162 -20.86 6.11 22.05
N PRO A 163 -21.81 6.68 22.81
CA PRO A 163 -22.49 5.96 23.89
C PRO A 163 -23.34 4.78 23.41
N GLU A 164 -23.76 4.78 22.14
CA GLU A 164 -24.49 3.68 21.52
C GLU A 164 -23.54 2.66 20.86
N GLY A 165 -22.23 2.94 20.89
CA GLY A 165 -21.18 2.06 20.40
C GLY A 165 -20.92 0.87 21.32
N GLY A 166 -20.42 -0.22 20.75
CA GLY A 166 -19.99 -1.41 21.44
C GLY A 166 -18.56 -1.81 21.08
N VAL A 167 -18.14 -2.96 21.60
CA VAL A 167 -16.84 -3.56 21.33
C VAL A 167 -17.04 -4.85 20.54
N ASP A 168 -16.43 -4.95 19.37
CA ASP A 168 -16.41 -6.17 18.55
C ASP A 168 -15.08 -6.31 17.81
N SER A 169 -14.82 -7.51 17.26
CA SER A 169 -13.63 -7.79 16.49
C SER A 169 -13.50 -6.84 15.31
N GLU A 170 -12.27 -6.42 15.05
CA GLU A 170 -11.89 -5.83 13.78
C GLU A 170 -12.08 -6.84 12.65
N TYR A 171 -12.29 -6.31 11.45
CA TYR A 171 -12.46 -7.15 10.29
C TYR A 171 -11.96 -6.52 9.00
N ILE A 172 -11.41 -7.38 8.13
CA ILE A 172 -10.97 -7.04 6.78
C ILE A 172 -11.49 -8.08 5.79
N SER A 173 -11.63 -7.71 4.52
CA SER A 173 -11.98 -8.66 3.46
C SER A 173 -10.84 -9.66 3.22
N LEU A 174 -11.19 -10.94 3.08
CA LEU A 174 -10.26 -12.00 2.72
C LEU A 174 -9.66 -11.77 1.33
N SER A 175 -10.48 -11.32 0.36
CA SER A 175 -9.99 -11.05 -1.00
C SER A 175 -9.03 -9.87 -1.04
N ASP A 176 -9.28 -8.82 -0.26
CA ASP A 176 -8.39 -7.66 -0.17
C ASP A 176 -7.05 -8.06 0.46
N TYR A 177 -7.09 -8.86 1.54
CA TYR A 177 -5.90 -9.40 2.19
C TYR A 177 -5.03 -10.19 1.21
N LEU A 178 -5.61 -11.18 0.54
CA LEU A 178 -4.90 -12.03 -0.43
C LEU A 178 -4.40 -11.21 -1.62
N GLY A 179 -5.17 -10.23 -2.08
CA GLY A 179 -4.78 -9.29 -3.11
C GLY A 179 -3.58 -8.44 -2.69
N GLY A 180 -3.53 -7.99 -1.44
CA GLY A 180 -2.40 -7.25 -0.89
C GLY A 180 -1.13 -8.09 -0.79
N VAL A 181 -1.24 -9.35 -0.34
CA VAL A 181 -0.09 -10.29 -0.35
C VAL A 181 0.44 -10.48 -1.77
N ALA A 182 -0.44 -10.68 -2.75
CA ALA A 182 -0.05 -10.81 -4.15
C ALA A 182 0.63 -9.54 -4.66
N LEU A 183 0.11 -8.37 -4.30
CA LEU A 183 0.66 -7.09 -4.74
C LEU A 183 2.03 -6.77 -4.13
N ILE A 184 2.26 -7.09 -2.84
CA ILE A 184 3.58 -6.95 -2.18
C ILE A 184 4.61 -7.88 -2.83
N ALA A 185 4.27 -9.15 -3.01
CA ALA A 185 5.17 -10.12 -3.62
C ALA A 185 5.53 -9.71 -5.05
N GLU A 186 4.53 -9.37 -5.87
CA GLU A 186 4.77 -8.95 -7.24
C GLU A 186 5.55 -7.63 -7.32
N ALA A 187 5.33 -6.69 -6.39
CA ALA A 187 6.11 -5.46 -6.33
C ALA A 187 7.60 -5.75 -6.13
N ALA A 188 7.95 -6.71 -5.28
CA ALA A 188 9.34 -7.11 -5.07
C ALA A 188 9.96 -7.78 -6.31
N VAL A 189 9.18 -8.54 -7.08
CA VAL A 189 9.61 -9.16 -8.35
C VAL A 189 9.81 -8.10 -9.45
N SER A 190 8.92 -7.12 -9.53
CA SER A 190 8.85 -6.16 -10.65
C SER A 190 9.56 -4.83 -10.37
N VAL A 191 10.13 -4.63 -9.17
CA VAL A 191 10.74 -3.36 -8.72
C VAL A 191 11.82 -2.82 -9.67
N ALA A 192 12.58 -3.71 -10.32
CA ALA A 192 13.61 -3.33 -11.29
C ALA A 192 13.01 -2.64 -12.53
N GLN A 193 11.75 -2.97 -12.87
CA GLN A 193 11.02 -2.43 -14.01
C GLN A 193 10.09 -1.27 -13.65
N ARG A 194 10.10 -0.78 -12.40
CA ARG A 194 9.19 0.29 -11.93
C ARG A 194 9.19 1.56 -12.79
N ASN A 195 10.30 1.82 -13.48
CA ASN A 195 10.44 2.98 -14.36
C ASN A 195 9.88 2.78 -15.77
N ASP A 196 9.46 1.56 -16.11
CA ASP A 196 9.02 1.16 -17.44
C ASP A 196 7.63 0.51 -17.40
N SER A 197 6.65 1.19 -16.80
CA SER A 197 5.25 0.76 -16.87
C SER A 197 4.65 0.98 -18.25
N ALA A 198 3.63 0.19 -18.61
CA ALA A 198 2.94 0.35 -19.89
C ALA A 198 2.30 1.75 -20.00
N THR A 199 1.76 2.23 -18.88
CA THR A 199 1.22 3.59 -18.78
C THR A 199 2.29 4.65 -19.07
N ARG A 200 3.50 4.55 -18.47
CA ARG A 200 4.60 5.49 -18.76
C ARG A 200 5.09 5.42 -20.20
N ARG A 201 5.15 4.23 -20.80
CA ARG A 201 5.48 4.06 -22.23
C ARG A 201 4.43 4.76 -23.10
N ARG A 202 3.14 4.51 -22.85
CA ARG A 202 2.03 5.11 -23.59
C ARG A 202 1.99 6.64 -23.47
N ILE A 203 2.27 7.20 -22.29
CA ILE A 203 2.27 8.65 -22.08
C ILE A 203 3.47 9.33 -22.77
N ARG A 204 4.63 8.66 -22.82
CA ARG A 204 5.83 9.18 -23.52
C ARG A 204 5.69 9.14 -25.04
N ASP A 205 4.91 8.20 -25.55
CA ASP A 205 4.65 8.07 -26.97
C ASP A 205 3.59 9.10 -27.42
N ILE A 206 4.01 10.07 -28.22
CA ILE A 206 3.13 11.08 -28.80
C ILE A 206 3.05 10.78 -30.30
N PRO A 207 1.86 10.44 -30.83
CA PRO A 207 1.69 10.19 -32.25
C PRO A 207 2.20 11.34 -33.11
N ASP A 208 2.92 11.03 -34.18
CA ASP A 208 3.61 12.03 -35.02
C ASP A 208 2.66 13.04 -35.66
N ASP A 209 1.45 12.61 -36.01
CA ASP A 209 0.41 13.48 -36.57
C ASP A 209 -0.07 14.51 -35.54
N ILE A 210 -0.27 14.10 -34.29
CA ILE A 210 -0.63 14.99 -33.18
C ILE A 210 0.51 15.95 -32.88
N ARG A 211 1.76 15.44 -32.82
CA ARG A 211 2.96 16.26 -32.61
C ARG A 211 3.07 17.35 -33.66
N ARG A 212 2.95 16.99 -34.94
CA ARG A 212 3.03 17.93 -36.07
C ARG A 212 1.93 18.99 -35.99
N ARG A 213 0.67 18.58 -35.81
CA ARG A 213 -0.47 19.50 -35.72
C ARG A 213 -0.32 20.54 -34.60
N LEU A 214 0.19 20.14 -33.44
CA LEU A 214 0.34 21.05 -32.30
C LEU A 214 1.57 21.97 -32.45
N MET A 215 2.66 21.48 -33.04
CA MET A 215 3.85 22.29 -33.31
C MET A 215 3.59 23.33 -34.41
N ASP A 216 2.89 22.95 -35.49
CA ASP A 216 2.56 23.87 -36.60
C ASP A 216 1.68 25.05 -36.15
N THR A 217 0.86 24.87 -35.09
CA THR A 217 0.04 25.94 -34.50
C THR A 217 0.75 26.78 -33.45
N ALA A 218 1.93 26.38 -33.00
CA ALA A 218 2.70 27.14 -31.99
C ALA A 218 3.51 28.28 -32.62
N ASP A 219 3.81 28.19 -33.92
CA ASP A 219 4.56 29.18 -34.70
C ASP A 219 3.66 30.19 -35.45
N ALA A 220 2.33 30.16 -35.20
CA ALA A 220 1.32 31.05 -35.78
C ALA A 220 0.79 32.08 -34.77
#